data_AF-A0A6A5GZT4-F1
#
_entry.id   AF-A0A6A5GZT4-F1
#
_cell.length_a   1.000
_cell.length_b   1.000
_cell.length_c   1.000
_cell.angle_alpha   90.00
_cell.angle_beta   90.00
_cell.angle_gamma   90.00
#
_symmetry.space_group_name_H-M   'P 1'
#
loop_
_entity.id
_entity.type
_entity.pdbx_description
1 polymer ?
#
loop_
_entity_poly.entity_id
_entity_poly.type
_entity_poly.pdbx_seq_one_letter_code
_entity_poly.pdbx_strand_id
1 'polypeptide(L)'
;MAIFLIVSCFLLVPDVSCLTKFQFSGRFWCSLPFFRHNITIYEDDWVYDTAISHMGAKNSTKHMKNFELYMDIRHSCNSKGERVLPYKMLRVHLGNFPQNNAGYYKLLYINLTDAGLAVPSLIGGY
;
A
#
# COMPACT_ATOMS: atom_id res chain seq x y z
N MET A 1 36.88 43.65 25.97
CA MET A 1 35.59 43.62 25.22
C MET A 1 35.55 42.30 24.46
N ALA A 2 34.69 41.36 24.85
CA ALA A 2 34.56 40.07 24.18
C ALA A 2 33.39 40.14 23.20
N ILE A 3 33.65 39.85 21.92
CA ILE A 3 32.62 39.79 20.88
C ILE A 3 32.14 38.34 20.81
N PHE A 4 30.90 38.09 21.23
CA PHE A 4 30.25 36.80 21.03
C PHE A 4 29.62 36.75 19.64
N LEU A 5 30.19 35.91 18.76
CA LEU A 5 29.57 35.56 17.49
C LEU A 5 28.46 34.53 17.74
N ILE A 6 27.20 34.99 17.73
CA ILE A 6 26.04 34.10 17.73
C ILE A 6 25.90 33.53 16.32
N VAL A 7 26.46 32.35 16.09
CA VAL A 7 26.24 31.58 14.85
C VAL A 7 24.84 30.96 14.96
N SER A 8 23.85 31.68 14.43
CA SER A 8 22.48 31.16 14.28
C SER A 8 22.47 30.17 13.11
N CYS A 9 22.57 28.88 13.45
CA CYS A 9 22.43 27.80 12.49
C CYS A 9 20.93 27.64 12.20
N PHE A 10 20.41 28.36 11.21
CA PHE A 10 19.09 28.07 10.66
C PHE A 10 19.16 26.69 10.02
N LEU A 11 18.64 25.68 10.72
CA LEU A 11 18.39 24.36 10.16
C LEU A 11 17.36 24.52 9.04
N LEU A 12 17.84 24.69 7.82
CA LEU A 12 17.03 24.50 6.61
C LEU A 12 16.61 23.04 6.60
N VAL A 13 15.44 22.75 7.18
CA VAL A 13 14.79 21.46 6.98
C VAL A 13 14.48 21.39 5.50
N PRO A 14 15.08 20.47 4.73
CA PRO A 14 14.72 20.33 3.32
C PRO A 14 13.24 19.96 3.27
N ASP A 15 12.42 20.84 2.71
CA ASP A 15 11.02 20.53 2.43
C ASP A 15 11.00 19.48 1.30
N VAL A 16 10.88 18.22 1.70
CA VAL A 16 10.61 17.10 0.79
C VAL A 16 9.13 17.16 0.37
N SER A 17 8.72 18.25 -0.27
CA SER A 17 7.35 18.50 -0.70
C SER A 17 7.01 17.90 -2.06
N CYS A 18 7.89 17.10 -2.65
CA CYS A 18 7.72 16.57 -4.01
C CYS A 18 7.17 15.12 -4.11
N LEU A 19 6.51 14.61 -3.07
CA LEU A 19 5.98 13.24 -3.07
C LEU A 19 4.45 13.23 -3.06
N THR A 20 3.86 12.56 -4.04
CA THR A 20 2.44 12.17 -4.01
C THR A 20 2.22 11.20 -2.85
N LYS A 21 1.24 11.49 -1.99
CA LYS A 21 0.97 10.70 -0.79
C LYS A 21 -0.37 9.99 -0.92
N PHE A 22 -0.41 8.73 -0.49
CA PHE A 22 -1.62 7.92 -0.49
C PHE A 22 -1.93 7.46 0.93
N GLN A 23 -3.17 7.67 1.37
CA GLN A 23 -3.68 7.12 2.61
C GLN A 23 -4.96 6.34 2.33
N PHE A 24 -4.86 5.03 2.54
CA PHE A 24 -6.01 4.12 2.51
C PHE A 24 -6.36 3.77 3.95
N SER A 25 -7.63 3.94 4.32
CA SER A 25 -8.14 3.61 5.65
C SER A 25 -9.44 2.84 5.50
N GLY A 26 -9.86 2.09 6.53
CA GLY A 26 -11.03 1.23 6.34
C GLY A 26 -11.23 0.16 7.38
N ARG A 27 -12.19 -0.73 7.08
CA ARG A 27 -12.46 -1.93 7.89
C ARG A 27 -12.67 -3.13 6.99
N PHE A 28 -11.99 -4.22 7.34
CA PHE A 28 -12.26 -5.54 6.77
C PHE A 28 -13.25 -6.30 7.64
N TRP A 29 -14.20 -6.96 7.00
CA TRP A 29 -15.19 -7.79 7.65
C TRP A 29 -14.99 -9.26 7.29
N CYS A 30 -15.01 -10.13 8.30
CA CYS A 30 -14.95 -11.58 8.15
C CYS A 30 -15.95 -12.20 9.12
N SER A 31 -16.89 -13.02 8.63
CA SER A 31 -17.89 -13.67 9.49
C SER A 31 -17.40 -14.98 10.13
N LEU A 32 -16.11 -15.32 9.98
CA LEU A 32 -15.52 -16.57 10.44
C LEU A 32 -14.62 -16.34 11.67
N PRO A 33 -14.48 -17.32 12.56
CA PRO A 33 -13.79 -17.15 13.85
C PRO A 33 -12.28 -16.93 13.72
N PHE A 34 -11.67 -17.35 12.61
CA PHE A 34 -10.23 -17.19 12.38
C PHE A 34 -9.97 -16.29 11.18
N PHE A 35 -9.28 -15.18 11.42
CA PHE A 35 -8.93 -14.21 10.39
C PHE A 35 -7.45 -13.84 10.45
N ARG A 36 -6.69 -14.33 9.46
CA ARG A 36 -5.34 -13.87 9.14
C ARG A 36 -5.39 -13.19 7.78
N HIS A 37 -4.63 -12.13 7.61
CA HIS A 37 -4.52 -11.43 6.34
C HIS A 37 -3.11 -10.88 6.13
N ASN A 38 -2.76 -10.69 4.86
CA ASN A 38 -1.61 -9.94 4.40
C ASN A 38 -2.07 -9.01 3.28
N ILE A 39 -1.66 -7.76 3.32
CA ILE A 39 -2.07 -6.73 2.38
C ILE A 39 -0.82 -6.18 1.71
N THR A 40 -0.86 -6.10 0.40
CA THR A 40 0.19 -5.48 -0.39
C THR A 40 -0.44 -4.49 -1.35
N ILE A 41 0.09 -3.27 -1.36
CA ILE A 41 -0.30 -2.24 -2.32
C ILE A 41 0.82 -2.15 -3.34
N TYR A 42 0.48 -2.25 -4.61
CA TYR A 42 1.43 -2.16 -5.71
C TYR A 42 0.91 -1.16 -6.75
N GLU A 43 1.89 -0.55 -7.44
CA GLU A 43 1.66 0.18 -8.68
C GLU A 43 1.62 -0.86 -9.79
N ASP A 44 0.59 -0.80 -10.64
CA ASP A 44 0.59 -1.59 -11.87
C ASP A 44 1.41 -0.82 -12.91
N ASP A 45 2.68 -1.23 -13.06
CA ASP A 45 3.55 -0.72 -14.10
C ASP A 45 4.05 -1.90 -14.96
N TRP A 46 4.08 -1.71 -16.28
CA TRP A 46 4.38 -2.77 -17.27
C TRP A 46 5.74 -3.47 -17.02
N VAL A 47 6.64 -2.86 -16.25
CA VAL A 47 8.05 -3.26 -16.19
C VAL A 47 8.43 -3.84 -14.81
N TYR A 48 7.80 -3.41 -13.71
CA TYR A 48 8.01 -3.86 -12.34
C TYR A 48 6.83 -3.51 -11.40
N ASP A 49 5.94 -4.47 -11.13
CA ASP A 49 4.95 -4.40 -10.03
C ASP A 49 5.67 -4.27 -8.67
N THR A 50 6.02 -3.06 -8.28
CA THR A 50 6.78 -2.84 -7.06
C THR A 50 5.83 -2.50 -5.91
N ALA A 51 5.99 -3.18 -4.78
CA ALA A 51 5.21 -2.86 -3.58
C ALA A 51 5.53 -1.41 -3.16
N ILE A 52 4.51 -0.54 -3.16
CA ILE A 52 4.66 0.85 -2.70
C ILE A 52 4.66 0.90 -1.18
N SER A 53 4.03 -0.07 -0.51
CA SER A 53 4.12 -0.18 0.95
C SER A 53 5.58 -0.37 1.36
N HIS A 54 6.14 0.61 2.07
CA HIS A 54 7.52 0.66 2.59
C HIS A 54 8.65 1.07 1.62
N MET A 55 8.35 1.45 0.37
CA MET A 55 9.40 1.85 -0.56
C MET A 55 9.56 3.38 -0.63
N GLY A 56 10.81 3.86 -0.48
CA GLY A 56 11.17 5.24 -0.76
C GLY A 56 10.96 5.56 -2.24
N ALA A 57 10.65 6.82 -2.54
CA ALA A 57 10.33 7.29 -3.88
C ALA A 57 11.37 6.84 -4.92
N LYS A 58 10.95 6.01 -5.89
CA LYS A 58 11.74 5.78 -7.10
C LYS A 58 11.39 6.87 -8.12
N ASN A 59 12.43 7.43 -8.73
CA ASN A 59 12.29 8.31 -9.89
C ASN A 59 11.78 7.46 -11.06
N SER A 60 10.49 7.60 -11.41
CA SER A 60 9.93 7.03 -12.64
C SER A 60 10.40 7.86 -13.85
N THR A 61 11.69 7.77 -14.20
CA THR A 61 12.17 8.35 -15.45
C THR A 61 11.63 7.52 -16.62
N LYS A 62 10.58 8.04 -17.26
CA LYS A 62 9.86 7.49 -18.43
C LYS A 62 8.91 6.33 -18.13
N HIS A 63 7.72 6.62 -17.61
CA HIS A 63 6.46 6.43 -18.35
C HIS A 63 5.25 6.77 -17.44
N MET A 64 4.48 7.78 -17.89
CA MET A 64 3.12 8.16 -17.52
C MET A 64 2.84 8.78 -16.14
N LYS A 65 1.97 9.81 -16.18
CA LYS A 65 1.77 10.86 -15.18
C LYS A 65 0.85 10.46 -14.02
N ASN A 66 0.44 9.20 -13.94
CA ASN A 66 -0.57 8.71 -13.01
C ASN A 66 -0.12 7.40 -12.37
N PHE A 67 -0.32 7.28 -11.06
CA PHE A 67 -0.22 6.03 -10.31
C PHE A 67 -1.51 5.23 -10.47
N GLU A 68 -1.43 4.05 -11.05
CA GLU A 68 -2.52 3.08 -11.02
C GLU A 68 -2.29 2.13 -9.85
N LEU A 69 -3.11 2.27 -8.80
CA LEU A 69 -2.89 1.57 -7.54
C LEU A 69 -3.89 0.44 -7.36
N TYR A 70 -3.36 -0.67 -6.88
CA TYR A 70 -4.14 -1.83 -6.50
C TYR A 70 -3.74 -2.32 -5.11
N MET A 71 -4.69 -2.96 -4.43
CA MET A 71 -4.50 -3.61 -3.14
C MET A 71 -4.79 -5.10 -3.31
N ASP A 72 -3.76 -5.92 -3.12
CA ASP A 72 -3.89 -7.36 -3.02
C ASP A 72 -4.05 -7.75 -1.54
N ILE A 73 -5.19 -8.37 -1.22
CA ILE A 73 -5.52 -8.84 0.11
C ILE A 73 -5.53 -10.36 0.09
N ARG A 74 -4.51 -10.98 0.67
CA ARG A 74 -4.50 -12.42 0.95
C ARG A 74 -5.12 -12.65 2.33
N HIS A 75 -6.11 -13.53 2.45
CA HIS A 75 -6.81 -13.75 3.71
C HIS A 75 -7.26 -15.20 3.91
N SER A 76 -7.40 -15.61 5.17
CA SER A 76 -7.91 -16.92 5.58
C SER A 76 -9.43 -16.98 5.74
N CYS A 77 -10.15 -15.90 5.44
CA CYS A 77 -11.60 -15.83 5.61
C CYS A 77 -12.33 -16.65 4.52
N ASN A 78 -12.36 -17.97 4.67
CA ASN A 78 -12.91 -18.92 3.70
C ASN A 78 -13.77 -19.98 4.41
N SER A 79 -15.03 -20.13 3.99
CA SER A 79 -15.97 -21.09 4.58
C SER A 79 -15.64 -22.55 4.24
N LYS A 80 -14.86 -22.78 3.18
CA LYS A 80 -14.47 -24.13 2.73
C LYS A 80 -13.39 -24.79 3.59
N GLY A 81 -12.87 -24.09 4.60
CA GLY A 81 -11.94 -24.63 5.61
C GLY A 81 -10.51 -24.90 5.09
N GLU A 82 -9.61 -25.25 6.01
CA GLU A 82 -8.16 -25.41 5.76
C GLU A 82 -7.79 -26.57 4.82
N ARG A 83 -8.73 -27.49 4.51
CA ARG A 83 -8.43 -28.80 3.91
C ARG A 83 -8.22 -28.80 2.39
N VAL A 84 -8.55 -27.72 1.68
CA VAL A 84 -8.47 -27.71 0.20
C VAL A 84 -7.58 -26.56 -0.30
N LEU A 85 -7.78 -25.33 0.18
CA LEU A 85 -6.86 -24.19 0.02
C LEU A 85 -7.23 -23.15 1.10
N PRO A 86 -6.41 -22.93 2.15
CA PRO A 86 -6.82 -22.10 3.28
C PRO A 86 -6.96 -20.61 2.94
N TYR A 87 -6.28 -20.12 1.90
CA TYR A 87 -6.20 -18.69 1.60
C TYR A 87 -6.90 -18.33 0.30
N LYS A 88 -7.52 -17.16 0.31
CA LYS A 88 -8.02 -16.47 -0.87
C LYS A 88 -7.27 -15.16 -1.07
N MET A 89 -7.19 -14.71 -2.32
CA MET A 89 -6.58 -13.45 -2.72
C MET A 89 -7.63 -12.60 -3.44
N LEU A 90 -7.93 -11.45 -2.86
CA LEU A 90 -8.81 -10.43 -3.43
C LEU A 90 -7.95 -9.26 -3.90
N ARG A 91 -8.02 -8.95 -5.19
CA ARG A 91 -7.41 -7.76 -5.80
C ARG A 91 -8.43 -6.64 -5.87
N VAL A 92 -8.08 -5.47 -5.35
CA VAL A 92 -8.96 -4.31 -5.25
C VAL A 92 -8.33 -3.13 -5.97
N HIS A 93 -9.01 -2.58 -6.97
CA HIS A 93 -8.56 -1.37 -7.64
C HIS A 93 -8.76 -0.15 -6.70
N LEU A 94 -7.66 0.51 -6.35
CA LEU A 94 -7.66 1.68 -5.47
C LEU A 94 -7.90 2.96 -6.25
N GLY A 95 -7.45 3.03 -7.50
CA GLY A 95 -7.74 4.12 -8.41
C GLY A 95 -6.52 4.54 -9.24
N ASN A 96 -6.79 5.51 -10.12
CA ASN A 96 -5.81 6.17 -10.94
C ASN A 96 -5.58 7.58 -10.40
N PHE A 97 -4.36 7.87 -9.97
CA PHE A 97 -4.02 9.11 -9.27
C PHE A 97 -2.94 9.88 -9.99
N PRO A 98 -3.17 11.13 -10.41
CA PRO A 98 -2.10 11.91 -11.04
C PRO A 98 -0.97 12.19 -10.05
N GLN A 99 0.25 12.07 -10.54
CA GLN A 99 1.48 12.41 -9.81
C GLN A 99 1.54 13.92 -9.61
N ASN A 100 1.39 14.34 -8.37
CA ASN A 100 1.45 15.73 -7.93
C ASN A 100 1.82 15.80 -6.44
N ASN A 101 1.91 17.02 -5.88
CA ASN A 101 2.21 17.21 -4.46
C ASN A 101 0.96 17.08 -3.57
N ALA A 102 -0.11 16.43 -4.04
CA ALA A 102 -1.33 16.24 -3.27
C ALA A 102 -1.28 14.96 -2.42
N GLY A 103 -2.10 14.95 -1.37
CA GLY A 103 -2.46 13.76 -0.62
C GLY A 103 -3.79 13.21 -1.11
N TYR A 104 -3.83 11.92 -1.45
CA TYR A 104 -5.05 11.20 -1.79
C TYR A 104 -5.49 10.33 -0.63
N TYR A 105 -6.78 10.38 -0.34
CA TYR A 105 -7.39 9.65 0.77
C TYR A 105 -8.55 8.82 0.23
N LYS A 106 -8.61 7.54 0.61
CA LYS A 106 -9.72 6.67 0.26
C LYS A 106 -10.09 5.75 1.41
N LEU A 107 -11.38 5.70 1.69
CA LEU A 107 -11.97 4.86 2.72
C LEU A 107 -12.50 3.56 2.07
N LEU A 108 -12.14 2.41 2.64
CA LEU A 108 -12.45 1.09 2.09
C LEU A 108 -13.19 0.24 3.12
N TYR A 109 -14.34 -0.29 2.73
CA TYR A 109 -15.10 -1.26 3.52
C TYR A 109 -15.26 -2.52 2.69
N ILE A 110 -14.59 -3.59 3.11
CA ILE A 110 -14.49 -4.80 2.29
C ILE A 110 -14.90 -6.01 3.11
N ASN A 111 -15.89 -6.74 2.61
CA ASN A 111 -16.25 -8.04 3.14
C ASN A 111 -15.33 -9.09 2.51
N LEU A 112 -14.50 -9.71 3.34
CA LEU A 112 -13.55 -10.74 2.94
C LEU A 112 -14.10 -12.15 3.08
N THR A 113 -15.33 -12.30 3.58
CA THR A 113 -15.97 -13.61 3.71
C THR A 113 -16.09 -14.24 2.34
N ASP A 114 -15.29 -15.27 2.09
CA ASP A 114 -15.22 -16.00 0.83
C ASP A 114 -14.81 -15.20 -0.42
N ALA A 115 -14.36 -13.95 -0.25
CA ALA A 115 -13.98 -13.09 -1.36
C ALA A 115 -12.66 -13.53 -2.01
N GLY A 116 -12.51 -13.23 -3.31
CA GLY A 116 -11.28 -13.48 -4.05
C GLY A 116 -11.11 -14.91 -4.58
N LEU A 117 -9.97 -15.14 -5.21
CA LEU A 117 -9.60 -16.42 -5.83
C LEU A 117 -8.80 -17.27 -4.85
N ALA A 118 -8.96 -18.58 -4.90
CA ALA A 118 -8.19 -19.50 -4.06
C ALA A 118 -6.72 -19.49 -4.48
N VAL A 119 -5.81 -19.42 -3.50
CA VAL A 119 -4.36 -19.38 -3.75
C VAL A 119 -3.63 -20.37 -2.84
N PRO A 120 -2.52 -20.98 -3.31
CA PRO A 120 -1.68 -21.84 -2.48
C PRO A 120 -1.08 -21.06 -1.31
N SER A 121 -0.94 -21.73 -0.16
CA SER A 121 -0.44 -21.10 1.07
C SER A 121 1.05 -20.81 0.98
N LEU A 122 1.42 -19.57 0.70
CA LEU A 122 2.72 -19.02 1.04
C LEU A 122 2.50 -17.65 1.70
N ILE A 123 2.34 -17.69 3.02
CA ILE A 123 2.58 -16.52 3.87
C ILE A 123 4.09 -16.56 4.19
N GLY A 124 4.88 -15.81 3.43
CA GLY A 124 6.32 -15.60 3.66
C GLY A 124 7.23 -16.60 2.93
N GLY A 125 8.17 -16.07 2.15
CA GLY A 125 9.18 -16.86 1.45
C GLY A 125 9.94 -16.09 0.37
N TYR A 126 10.52 -14.93 0.73
CA TYR A 126 11.78 -14.44 0.16
C TYR A 126 12.64 -13.98 1.33
#